data_AF-A0A3D1SE71-F1
#
_entry.id   AF-A0A3D1SE71-F1
#
_cell.length_a   1.000
_cell.length_b   1.000
_cell.length_c   1.000
_cell.angle_alpha   90.00
_cell.angle_beta   90.00
_cell.angle_gamma   90.00
#
_symmetry.space_group_name_H-M   'P 1'
#
loop_
_entity.id
_entity.type
_entity.pdbx_description
1 polymer ?
#
loop_
_entity_poly.entity_id
_entity_poly.type
_entity_poly.pdbx_seq_one_letter_code
_entity_poly.pdbx_strand_id
1 'polypeptide(L)'
;MGKLQDFLIKNTVENAVTTEVNIKPFPFPFVVKAITEAENKAIRKTCQTTEYNKKTHQKELRTDTDAYLAKLVVACTVDPCFKDAELQEHYGVMGAEALVEKMLAPGQYAQLLQAVNDINAFDVDMEELVDEAKN
;
A
#
# COMPACT_ATOMS: atom_id res chain seq x y z
N MET A 1 4.55 32.34 -12.65
CA MET A 1 4.67 31.03 -11.96
C MET A 1 4.80 29.96 -13.03
N GLY A 2 5.45 28.82 -12.72
CA GLY A 2 5.62 27.76 -13.72
C GLY A 2 4.29 27.07 -14.01
N LYS A 3 4.02 26.72 -15.28
CA LYS A 3 2.77 26.03 -15.69
C LYS A 3 2.46 24.79 -14.84
N LEU A 4 3.50 24.06 -14.43
CA LEU A 4 3.38 22.90 -13.56
C LEU A 4 3.03 23.28 -12.12
N GLN A 5 3.58 24.36 -11.58
CA GLN A 5 3.25 24.83 -10.22
C GLN A 5 1.78 25.26 -10.14
N ASP A 6 1.29 25.97 -11.16
CA ASP A 6 -0.11 26.40 -11.23
C ASP A 6 -1.07 25.20 -11.37
N PHE A 7 -0.66 24.14 -12.09
CA PHE A 7 -1.40 22.89 -12.19
C PHE A 7 -1.47 22.14 -10.85
N LEU A 8 -0.33 22.00 -10.15
CA LEU A 8 -0.26 21.27 -8.88
C LEU A 8 -1.09 21.95 -7.78
N ILE A 9 -1.05 23.28 -7.68
CA ILE A 9 -1.82 24.04 -6.69
C ILE A 9 -3.33 23.86 -6.89
N LYS A 10 -3.78 23.81 -8.14
CA LYS A 10 -5.20 23.61 -8.48
C LYS A 10 -5.68 22.18 -8.23
N ASN A 11 -4.84 21.17 -8.46
CA ASN A 11 -5.21 19.75 -8.36
C ASN A 11 -4.91 19.09 -6.99
N THR A 12 -4.26 19.80 -6.06
CA THR A 12 -3.94 19.24 -4.72
C THR A 12 -5.18 18.81 -3.93
N VAL A 13 -6.37 19.35 -4.24
CA VAL A 13 -7.61 19.06 -3.50
C VAL A 13 -8.34 17.80 -4.02
N GLU A 14 -8.05 17.34 -5.23
CA GLU A 14 -8.82 16.28 -5.92
C GLU A 14 -8.11 14.90 -5.95
N ASN A 15 -6.85 14.81 -5.53
CA ASN A 15 -5.98 13.66 -5.80
C ASN A 15 -6.06 12.47 -4.83
N ALA A 16 -7.12 12.32 -4.03
CA ALA A 16 -7.35 11.05 -3.33
C ALA A 16 -7.88 10.01 -4.33
N VAL A 17 -6.99 9.50 -5.19
CA VAL A 17 -7.32 8.43 -6.15
C VAL A 17 -7.73 7.22 -5.34
N THR A 18 -8.98 6.80 -5.54
CA THR A 18 -9.59 5.62 -4.90
C THR A 18 -10.10 4.70 -5.98
N THR A 19 -9.97 3.39 -5.74
CA THR A 19 -10.40 2.34 -6.66
C THR A 19 -11.13 1.25 -5.89
N GLU A 20 -12.15 0.67 -6.49
CA GLU A 20 -12.90 -0.46 -5.96
C GLU A 20 -12.36 -1.78 -6.53
N VAL A 21 -12.13 -2.76 -5.65
CA VAL A 21 -11.55 -4.07 -5.98
C VAL A 21 -12.54 -5.16 -5.59
N ASN A 22 -13.09 -5.84 -6.59
CA ASN A 22 -14.05 -6.92 -6.36
C ASN A 22 -13.33 -8.26 -6.12
N ILE A 23 -13.26 -8.68 -4.85
CA ILE A 23 -12.63 -9.93 -4.45
C ILE A 23 -13.71 -10.96 -4.12
N LYS A 24 -13.80 -12.05 -4.89
CA LYS A 24 -14.74 -13.15 -4.58
C LYS A 24 -14.28 -13.93 -3.35
N PRO A 25 -15.18 -14.42 -2.47
CA PRO A 25 -16.64 -14.39 -2.54
C PRO A 25 -17.27 -13.22 -1.78
N PHE A 26 -16.52 -12.16 -1.48
CA PHE A 26 -17.06 -11.03 -0.74
C PHE A 26 -18.18 -10.34 -1.54
N PRO A 27 -19.32 -10.01 -0.91
CA PRO A 27 -20.46 -9.42 -1.59
C PRO A 27 -20.26 -7.94 -1.96
N PHE A 28 -19.27 -7.28 -1.35
CA PHE A 28 -18.95 -5.88 -1.55
C PHE A 28 -17.49 -5.71 -1.98
N PRO A 29 -17.17 -4.69 -2.79
CA PRO A 29 -15.80 -4.38 -3.17
C PRO A 29 -14.99 -3.85 -1.99
N PHE A 30 -13.67 -4.05 -2.07
CA PHE A 30 -12.70 -3.39 -1.21
C PHE A 30 -12.37 -2.03 -1.81
N VAL A 31 -12.38 -0.97 -1.00
CA VAL A 31 -11.97 0.36 -1.45
C VAL A 31 -10.50 0.55 -1.10
N VAL A 32 -9.67 0.75 -2.11
CA VAL A 32 -8.25 1.08 -1.95
C VAL A 32 -7.99 2.52 -2.36
N LYS A 33 -7.01 3.16 -1.73
CA LYS A 33 -6.52 4.51 -2.03
C LYS A 33 -5.02 4.51 -2.27
N ALA A 34 -4.57 5.41 -3.14
CA ALA A 34 -3.15 5.73 -3.24
C ALA A 34 -2.64 6.32 -1.91
N ILE A 35 -1.40 6.03 -1.57
CA ILE A 35 -0.69 6.66 -0.45
C ILE A 35 0.38 7.61 -0.99
N THR A 36 0.74 8.59 -0.17
CA THR A 36 1.86 9.48 -0.50
C THR A 36 3.21 8.76 -0.31
N GLU A 37 4.24 9.22 -1.01
CA GLU A 37 5.61 8.70 -0.80
C GLU A 37 6.10 8.93 0.64
N ALA A 38 5.59 9.97 1.32
CA ALA A 38 5.88 10.21 2.74
C ALA A 38 5.33 9.07 3.63
N GLU A 39 4.10 8.62 3.37
CA GLU A 39 3.48 7.49 4.07
C GLU A 39 4.20 6.18 3.72
N ASN A 40 4.48 5.93 2.43
CA ASN A 40 5.24 4.76 1.98
C ASN A 40 6.60 4.66 2.70
N LYS A 41 7.35 5.76 2.73
CA LYS A 41 8.64 5.84 3.43
C LYS A 41 8.50 5.60 4.93
N ALA A 42 7.44 6.11 5.56
CA ALA A 42 7.18 5.85 6.97
C ALA A 42 6.94 4.36 7.21
N ILE A 43 6.11 3.70 6.40
CA ILE A 43 5.84 2.27 6.48
C ILE A 43 7.13 1.46 6.31
N ARG A 44 7.92 1.72 5.26
CA ARG A 44 9.22 1.06 5.02
C ARG A 44 10.14 1.14 6.22
N LYS A 45 10.25 2.32 6.83
CA LYS A 45 11.08 2.52 8.02
C LYS A 45 10.60 1.70 9.22
N THR A 46 9.30 1.49 9.37
CA THR A 46 8.77 0.63 10.45
C THR A 46 9.04 -0.86 10.24
N CYS A 47 9.40 -1.27 9.02
CA CYS A 47 9.74 -2.66 8.67
C CYS A 47 11.24 -2.89 8.55
N GLN A 48 12.06 -1.90 8.92
CA GLN A 48 13.50 -1.99 8.90
C GLN A 48 14.05 -2.33 10.28
N THR A 49 14.85 -3.37 10.35
CA THR A 49 15.61 -3.77 11.53
C THR A 49 17.11 -3.63 11.25
N THR A 50 17.86 -3.17 12.24
CA THR A 50 19.33 -3.14 12.14
C THR A 50 19.87 -4.42 12.76
N GLU A 51 20.45 -5.28 11.92
CA GLU A 51 21.11 -6.50 12.36
C GLU A 51 22.63 -6.27 12.41
N TYR A 52 23.27 -6.80 13.46
CA TYR A 52 24.71 -6.75 13.57
C TYR A 52 25.33 -8.00 12.94
N ASN A 53 26.02 -7.82 11.82
CA ASN A 53 26.70 -8.91 11.16
C ASN A 53 28.00 -9.26 11.90
N LYS A 54 27.97 -10.39 12.61
CA LYS A 54 29.10 -10.86 13.43
C LYS A 54 30.35 -11.23 12.61
N LYS A 55 30.24 -11.43 11.29
CA LYS A 55 31.37 -11.77 10.41
C LYS A 55 32.06 -10.55 9.84
N THR A 56 31.29 -9.54 9.44
CA THR A 56 31.81 -8.29 8.84
C THR A 56 32.01 -7.18 9.86
N HIS A 57 31.53 -7.37 11.10
CA HIS A 57 31.47 -6.36 12.17
C HIS A 57 30.70 -5.09 11.81
N GLN A 58 29.86 -5.15 10.77
CA GLN A 58 29.06 -4.02 10.29
C GLN A 58 27.60 -4.14 10.74
N LYS A 59 26.94 -2.99 10.83
CA LYS A 59 25.49 -2.90 11.01
C LYS A 59 24.86 -2.96 9.62
N GLU A 60 24.07 -3.99 9.37
CA GLU A 60 23.34 -4.18 8.13
C GLU A 60 21.87 -3.84 8.36
N LEU A 61 21.28 -3.10 7.42
CA LEU A 61 19.87 -2.77 7.44
C LEU A 61 19.12 -3.90 6.74
N ARG A 62 18.28 -4.61 7.48
CA ARG A 62 17.38 -5.62 6.93
C ARG A 62 15.99 -5.03 6.85
N THR A 63 15.36 -5.18 5.69
CA THR A 63 13.94 -4.84 5.52
C THR A 63 13.15 -6.14 5.52
N ASP A 64 12.13 -6.20 6.36
CA ASP A 64 11.13 -7.27 6.31
C ASP A 64 10.12 -6.94 5.21
N THR A 65 10.29 -7.58 4.05
CA THR A 65 9.46 -7.36 2.88
C THR A 65 8.01 -7.78 3.14
N ASP A 66 7.80 -8.90 3.82
CA ASP A 66 6.45 -9.42 4.07
C ASP A 66 5.68 -8.48 5.01
N ALA A 67 6.31 -8.03 6.08
CA ALA A 67 5.74 -7.03 6.98
C ALA A 67 5.48 -5.69 6.27
N TYR A 68 6.35 -5.28 5.35
CA TYR A 68 6.15 -4.07 4.54
C TYR A 68 4.92 -4.19 3.64
N LEU A 69 4.77 -5.30 2.91
CA LEU A 69 3.62 -5.53 2.03
C LEU A 69 2.31 -5.59 2.82
N ALA A 70 2.29 -6.27 3.97
CA ALA A 70 1.09 -6.35 4.82
C ALA A 70 0.66 -4.96 5.31
N LYS A 71 1.60 -4.15 5.80
CA LYS A 71 1.32 -2.77 6.22
C LYS A 71 0.90 -1.87 5.08
N LEU A 72 1.47 -2.06 3.89
CA LEU A 72 1.10 -1.32 2.70
C LEU A 72 -0.36 -1.59 2.31
N VAL A 73 -0.76 -2.86 2.28
CA VAL A 73 -2.15 -3.26 2.02
C VAL A 73 -3.11 -2.65 3.04
N VAL A 74 -2.76 -2.73 4.34
CA VAL A 74 -3.56 -2.11 5.41
C VAL A 74 -3.68 -0.59 5.25
N ALA A 75 -2.60 0.09 4.87
CA ALA A 75 -2.60 1.55 4.72
C ALA A 75 -3.38 2.03 3.50
N CYS A 76 -3.35 1.26 2.42
CA CYS A 76 -4.05 1.57 1.19
C CYS A 76 -5.53 1.16 1.23
N THR A 77 -5.93 0.18 2.04
CA THR A 77 -7.34 -0.22 2.14
C THR A 77 -8.11 0.71 3.07
N VAL A 78 -9.15 1.35 2.54
CA VAL A 78 -10.04 2.27 3.25
C VAL A 78 -11.28 1.54 3.78
N ASP A 79 -11.84 0.64 2.97
CA ASP A 79 -13.01 -0.17 3.31
C ASP A 79 -12.77 -1.62 2.88
N PRO A 80 -12.78 -2.60 3.81
CA PRO A 80 -12.95 -2.45 5.25
C PRO A 80 -11.76 -1.76 5.94
N CYS A 81 -12.05 -0.98 6.99
CA CYS A 81 -11.02 -0.36 7.81
C CYS A 81 -10.38 -1.43 8.72
N PHE A 82 -9.24 -2.00 8.30
CA PHE A 82 -8.55 -3.04 9.08
C PHE A 82 -8.02 -2.56 10.43
N LYS A 83 -7.94 -1.24 10.65
CA LYS A 83 -7.56 -0.63 11.93
C LYS A 83 -8.72 -0.52 12.92
N ASP A 84 -9.93 -0.88 12.49
CA ASP A 84 -11.11 -0.86 13.35
C ASP A 84 -10.98 -1.88 14.49
N ALA A 85 -11.17 -1.41 15.72
CA ALA A 85 -10.97 -2.21 16.93
C ALA A 85 -12.08 -3.26 17.10
N GLU A 86 -13.32 -2.94 16.74
CA GLU A 86 -14.44 -3.88 16.84
C GLU A 86 -14.27 -5.02 15.85
N LEU A 87 -13.83 -4.71 14.63
CA LEU A 87 -13.51 -5.71 13.61
C LEU A 87 -12.35 -6.62 14.06
N GLN A 88 -11.26 -6.05 14.59
CA GLN A 88 -10.15 -6.85 15.11
C GLN A 88 -10.57 -7.75 16.29
N GLU A 89 -11.38 -7.23 17.21
CA GLU A 89 -11.89 -7.99 18.36
C GLU A 89 -12.82 -9.13 17.92
N HIS A 90 -13.72 -8.88 16.96
CA HIS A 90 -14.60 -9.91 16.40
C HIS A 90 -13.81 -11.08 15.78
N TYR A 91 -12.68 -10.77 15.13
CA TYR A 91 -11.78 -11.78 14.57
C TYR A 91 -10.78 -12.32 15.60
N GLY A 92 -10.73 -11.79 16.82
CA GLY A 92 -9.80 -12.21 17.88
C GLY A 92 -8.33 -12.04 17.48
N VAL A 93 -8.00 -10.96 16.77
CA VAL A 93 -6.64 -10.63 16.34
C VAL A 93 -6.19 -9.32 16.95
N MET A 94 -4.89 -9.21 17.20
CA MET A 94 -4.27 -7.96 17.65
C MET A 94 -3.42 -7.41 16.50
N GLY A 95 -3.90 -6.37 15.84
CA GLY A 95 -3.21 -5.73 14.72
C GLY A 95 -3.94 -5.90 13.39
N ALA A 96 -3.85 -4.86 12.57
CA ALA A 96 -4.50 -4.79 11.27
C ALA A 96 -3.86 -5.76 10.26
N GLU A 97 -2.54 -5.94 10.34
CA GLU A 97 -1.79 -6.87 9.49
C GLU A 97 -2.25 -8.32 9.73
N ALA A 98 -2.35 -8.71 11.01
CA ALA A 98 -2.83 -10.03 11.40
C ALA A 98 -4.30 -10.25 11.01
N LEU A 99 -5.12 -9.20 11.01
CA LEU A 99 -6.51 -9.28 10.54
C LEU A 99 -6.57 -9.58 9.03
N VAL A 100 -5.76 -8.89 8.23
CA VAL A 100 -5.71 -9.10 6.78
C VAL A 100 -5.30 -10.54 6.46
N GLU A 101 -4.24 -11.03 7.11
CA GLU A 101 -3.73 -12.40 6.93
C GLU A 101 -4.73 -13.48 7.40
N LYS A 102 -5.53 -13.18 8.42
CA LYS A 102 -6.56 -14.11 8.92
C LYS A 102 -7.83 -14.09 8.08
N MET A 103 -8.21 -12.93 7.57
CA MET A 103 -9.46 -12.73 6.81
C MET A 103 -9.35 -13.20 5.37
N LEU A 104 -8.21 -12.94 4.71
CA LEU A 104 -8.03 -13.19 3.28
C LEU A 104 -7.29 -14.50 3.03
N ALA A 105 -7.78 -15.30 2.09
CA ALA A 105 -7.01 -16.40 1.53
C ALA A 105 -5.80 -15.87 0.73
N PRO A 106 -4.73 -16.66 0.53
CA PRO A 106 -3.52 -16.19 -0.16
C PRO A 106 -3.79 -15.58 -1.55
N GLY A 107 -4.71 -16.18 -2.32
CA GLY A 107 -5.09 -15.64 -3.64
C GLY A 107 -5.87 -14.33 -3.57
N GLN A 108 -6.67 -14.12 -2.51
CA GLN A 108 -7.42 -12.89 -2.28
C GLN A 108 -6.48 -11.77 -1.81
N TYR A 109 -5.55 -12.10 -0.92
CA TYR A 109 -4.50 -11.17 -0.50
C TYR A 109 -3.65 -10.72 -1.70
N ALA A 110 -3.25 -11.65 -2.58
CA ALA A 110 -2.50 -11.31 -3.78
C ALA A 110 -3.29 -10.38 -4.72
N GLN A 111 -4.60 -10.60 -4.89
CA GLN A 111 -5.45 -9.70 -5.69
C GLN A 111 -5.54 -8.30 -5.09
N LEU A 112 -5.70 -8.19 -3.76
CA LEU A 112 -5.73 -6.90 -3.08
C LEU A 112 -4.38 -6.19 -3.19
N LEU A 113 -3.28 -6.93 -3.01
CA LEU A 113 -1.93 -6.41 -3.13
C LEU A 113 -1.64 -5.90 -4.55
N GLN A 114 -2.11 -6.60 -5.59
CA GLN A 114 -1.98 -6.14 -6.97
C GLN A 114 -2.68 -4.78 -7.16
N ALA A 115 -3.94 -4.67 -6.75
CA ALA A 115 -4.66 -3.40 -6.86
C ALA A 115 -3.99 -2.25 -6.07
N VAL A 116 -3.37 -2.58 -4.94
CA VAL A 116 -2.55 -1.64 -4.16
C VAL A 116 -1.28 -1.23 -4.90
N ASN A 117 -0.65 -2.12 -5.67
CA ASN A 117 0.49 -1.76 -6.52
C ASN A 117 0.06 -0.88 -7.69
N ASP A 118 -1.06 -1.22 -8.34
CA ASP A 118 -1.60 -0.50 -9.49
C ASP A 118 -1.95 0.95 -9.11
N ILE A 119 -2.67 1.15 -8.00
CA ILE A 119 -3.11 2.49 -7.56
C ILE A 119 -1.95 3.36 -7.08
N ASN A 120 -0.87 2.75 -6.61
CA ASN A 120 0.36 3.46 -6.24
C ASN A 120 1.35 3.58 -7.42
N ALA A 121 0.94 3.16 -8.62
CA ALA A 121 1.76 3.22 -9.83
C ALA A 121 3.11 2.49 -9.68
N PHE A 122 3.17 1.43 -8.86
CA PHE A 122 4.37 0.59 -8.75
C PHE A 122 4.57 -0.32 -9.97
N ASP A 123 3.49 -0.58 -10.71
CA ASP A 123 3.49 -1.41 -11.93
C ASP A 123 3.64 -0.60 -13.22
N VAL A 124 3.96 0.70 -13.14
CA VAL A 124 4.26 1.50 -14.33
C VAL A 124 5.63 1.08 -14.86
N ASP A 125 5.63 0.05 -15.70
CA ASP A 125 6.64 -0.08 -16.75
C ASP A 125 6.62 1.24 -17.54
N MET A 126 7.76 1.93 -17.53
CA MET A 126 7.98 3.25 -18.17
C MET A 126 7.74 3.27 -19.70
N GLU A 127 7.18 2.22 -20.28
CA GLU A 127 6.95 2.06 -21.72
C GLU A 127 5.62 2.69 -22.19
N GLU A 128 4.59 2.86 -21.36
CA GLU A 128 3.31 3.47 -21.81
C GLU A 128 3.29 5.02 -21.80
N LEU A 129 4.19 5.67 -21.06
CA LEU A 129 4.19 7.14 -20.93
C LEU A 129 4.88 7.89 -22.09
N VAL A 130 5.44 7.19 -23.09
CA VAL A 130 6.16 7.82 -24.20
C VAL A 130 5.26 8.11 -25.41
N ASP A 131 4.13 7.40 -25.56
CA ASP A 131 3.29 7.50 -26.77
C ASP A 131 2.27 8.66 -26.76
N GLU A 132 1.89 9.19 -25.59
CA GLU A 132 0.98 10.35 -25.51
C GLU A 132 1.68 11.72 -25.64
N ALA A 133 3.00 11.79 -25.51
CA ALA A 133 3.75 13.06 -25.63
C ALA A 133 4.11 13.45 -27.08
N LYS A 134 3.65 12.67 -28.08
CA LYS A 134 3.98 12.87 -29.49
C LYS A 134 2.81 13.26 -30.40
N ASN A 135 1.60 13.49 -29.87
CA ASN A 135 0.45 13.99 -30.64
C ASN A 135 0.12 15.45 -30.34
#